data_AF-A0A7Y1V6R4-F1
#
_entry.id   AF-A0A7Y1V6R4-F1
#
_cell.length_a   1.000
_cell.length_b   1.000
_cell.length_c   1.000
_cell.angle_alpha   90.00
_cell.angle_beta   90.00
_cell.angle_gamma   90.00
#
_symmetry.space_group_name_H-M   'P 1'
#
loop_
_entity.id
_entity.type
_entity.pdbx_description
1 polymer ?
#
loop_
_entity_poly.entity_id
_entity_poly.type
_entity_poly.pdbx_seq_one_letter_code
_entity_poly.pdbx_strand_id
1 'polypeptide(L)'
;MKVHLLTYLLLITSLQLSIAQKWSFKQHEIGRFGSRMGQTSLRDMDKDGDLDYIFGQRGKLHWYECRFDGTWILHPIGEGATTDVGGCAHDVNQDGWTDFIIGDSWYENTGSPFIPFLLHKKNMISSHDNVVADIDGDGIKDVVSVSNDVNHPVLAWYKIPLDYRQNWDYHRIGKGIHGGISPKGYADLDQDGDLDIVCGDRYYINIDGKGSKWTAKELVPHGGNRPDKYGLALKSWCIDLDRDGWIDIVQAEADTRDARIYWWKNIPEIDSFTFHLVSAEHTDQDFHSLAVADFDGDGDADIASGGGPLSQGIQRLVIWENTSEDGKSWQPHIVLQGYEIHEMVAGDIDADGDIDIVSKPWTGNLHIYLENMSTE
;
A
#
# COMPACT_ATOMS: atom_id res chain seq x y z
N MET A 1 42.11 -19.48 60.42
CA MET A 1 42.73 -19.49 59.07
C MET A 1 41.71 -18.91 58.11
N LYS A 2 42.01 -17.74 57.54
CA LYS A 2 41.16 -16.99 56.60
C LYS A 2 40.86 -17.82 55.36
N VAL A 3 39.68 -17.67 54.75
CA VAL A 3 39.52 -17.26 53.33
C VAL A 3 38.10 -16.68 53.16
N HIS A 4 37.99 -15.38 52.87
CA HIS A 4 36.80 -14.78 52.25
C HIS A 4 37.02 -14.77 50.74
N LEU A 5 36.12 -15.36 49.97
CA LEU A 5 36.13 -15.28 48.52
C LEU A 5 35.24 -14.10 48.11
N LEU A 6 35.86 -13.01 47.64
CA LEU A 6 35.17 -11.90 46.99
C LEU A 6 34.97 -12.29 45.52
N THR A 7 33.72 -12.37 45.06
CA THR A 7 33.39 -12.48 43.64
C THR A 7 33.16 -11.07 43.10
N TYR A 8 34.06 -10.56 42.27
CA TYR A 8 33.85 -9.33 41.52
C TYR A 8 32.96 -9.62 40.31
N LEU A 9 31.75 -9.06 40.30
CA LEU A 9 30.89 -9.02 39.12
C LEU A 9 31.38 -7.84 38.25
N LEU A 10 32.08 -8.13 37.15
CA LEU A 10 32.39 -7.14 36.13
C LEU A 10 31.10 -6.87 35.33
N LEU A 11 30.45 -5.74 35.57
CA LEU A 11 29.46 -5.21 34.63
C LEU A 11 30.23 -4.64 33.44
N ILE A 12 30.23 -5.36 32.31
CA ILE A 12 30.65 -4.80 31.04
C ILE A 12 29.42 -4.09 30.47
N THR A 13 29.33 -2.79 30.67
CA THR A 13 28.40 -1.95 29.90
C THR A 13 29.01 -1.76 28.53
N SER A 14 28.50 -2.46 27.52
CA SER A 14 28.77 -2.14 26.12
C SER A 14 28.13 -0.79 25.83
N LEU A 15 28.94 0.28 25.78
CA LEU A 15 28.53 1.47 25.04
C LEU A 15 28.50 1.05 23.56
N GLN A 16 27.31 0.76 23.04
CA GLN A 16 27.09 0.87 21.61
C GLN A 16 27.26 2.34 21.27
N LEU A 17 28.30 2.68 20.51
CA LEU A 17 28.27 3.92 19.76
C LEU A 17 27.19 3.73 18.70
N SER A 18 26.02 4.33 18.89
CA SER A 18 25.12 4.55 17.76
C SER A 18 25.82 5.53 16.84
N ILE A 19 26.27 5.03 15.69
CA ILE A 19 26.52 5.89 14.55
C ILE A 19 25.13 6.39 14.20
N ALA A 20 24.94 7.71 14.13
CA ALA A 20 23.67 8.25 13.65
C ALA A 20 23.46 7.73 12.23
N GLN A 21 22.40 6.96 12.03
CA GLN A 21 22.01 6.41 10.74
C GLN A 21 21.83 7.55 9.74
N LYS A 22 22.30 7.32 8.52
CA LYS A 22 22.32 8.35 7.49
C LYS A 22 21.33 8.00 6.39
N TRP A 23 20.15 8.58 6.52
CA TRP A 23 19.13 8.62 5.47
C TRP A 23 19.71 9.20 4.17
N SER A 24 19.71 8.39 3.11
CA SER A 24 20.28 8.79 1.82
C SER A 24 19.51 8.13 0.69
N PHE A 25 18.89 8.93 -0.17
CA PHE A 25 18.24 8.46 -1.39
C PHE A 25 18.87 9.10 -2.62
N LYS A 26 19.07 8.29 -3.66
CA LYS A 26 19.52 8.74 -4.97
C LYS A 26 18.35 8.75 -5.94
N GLN A 27 18.04 9.95 -6.46
CA GLN A 27 16.93 10.15 -7.37
C GLN A 27 17.33 9.83 -8.81
N HIS A 28 16.50 9.05 -9.50
CA HIS A 28 16.59 8.74 -10.92
C HIS A 28 15.30 9.08 -11.64
N GLU A 29 15.43 9.45 -12.91
CA GLU A 29 14.29 9.56 -13.83
C GLU A 29 14.12 8.21 -14.53
N ILE A 30 12.97 7.55 -14.30
CA ILE A 30 12.57 6.33 -15.01
C ILE A 30 12.20 6.69 -16.45
N GLY A 31 11.38 7.73 -16.61
CA GLY A 31 10.92 8.18 -17.90
C GLY A 31 9.81 9.23 -17.81
N ARG A 32 9.36 9.70 -18.98
CA ARG A 32 8.33 10.73 -19.12
C ARG A 32 7.17 10.25 -19.96
N PHE A 33 6.12 9.76 -19.31
CA PHE A 33 4.96 9.21 -19.98
C PHE A 33 3.67 9.40 -19.20
N GLY A 34 2.57 9.60 -19.91
CA GLY A 34 1.22 9.64 -19.35
C GLY A 34 0.83 10.97 -18.69
N SER A 35 -0.41 10.99 -18.19
CA SER A 35 -1.03 12.06 -17.40
C SER A 35 -2.38 11.53 -16.90
N ARG A 36 -2.86 12.00 -15.74
CA ARG A 36 -4.01 11.46 -15.00
C ARG A 36 -3.85 9.96 -14.78
N MET A 37 -2.74 9.61 -14.14
CA MET A 37 -2.35 8.24 -13.92
C MET A 37 -2.74 7.80 -12.53
N GLY A 38 -3.48 6.70 -12.44
CA GLY A 38 -4.01 6.17 -11.19
C GLY A 38 -3.30 4.92 -10.72
N GLN A 39 -3.14 3.94 -11.60
CA GLN A 39 -2.64 2.61 -11.23
C GLN A 39 -1.13 2.60 -10.98
N THR A 40 -0.69 1.81 -10.01
CA THR A 40 0.71 1.48 -9.73
C THR A 40 0.85 0.07 -9.16
N SER A 41 1.90 -0.67 -9.53
CA SER A 41 2.30 -1.90 -8.86
C SER A 41 3.77 -2.23 -9.16
N LEU A 42 4.42 -2.98 -8.27
CA LEU A 42 5.74 -3.58 -8.49
C LEU A 42 5.63 -5.09 -8.58
N ARG A 43 6.03 -5.65 -9.73
CA ARG A 43 6.04 -7.09 -10.01
C ARG A 43 7.04 -7.41 -11.10
N ASP A 44 7.68 -8.56 -10.99
CA ASP A 44 8.39 -9.18 -12.10
C ASP A 44 7.35 -9.63 -13.17
N MET A 45 7.31 -8.91 -14.29
CA MET A 45 6.33 -9.10 -15.37
C MET A 45 6.80 -10.10 -16.42
N ASP A 46 8.11 -10.22 -16.62
CA ASP A 46 8.72 -11.04 -17.67
C ASP A 46 9.54 -12.25 -17.19
N LYS A 47 9.64 -12.42 -15.87
CA LYS A 47 10.32 -13.50 -15.15
C LYS A 47 11.84 -13.48 -15.27
N ASP A 48 12.44 -12.31 -15.40
CA ASP A 48 13.89 -12.16 -15.40
C ASP A 48 14.52 -11.96 -14.01
N GLY A 49 13.67 -11.74 -12.99
CA GLY A 49 14.05 -11.75 -11.58
C GLY A 49 14.19 -10.37 -10.95
N ASP A 50 13.92 -9.29 -11.67
CA ASP A 50 13.80 -7.94 -11.11
C ASP A 50 12.35 -7.42 -11.06
N LEU A 51 12.13 -6.40 -10.23
CA LEU A 51 10.81 -5.80 -10.07
C LEU A 51 10.56 -4.76 -11.16
N ASP A 52 9.47 -4.96 -11.90
CA ASP A 52 9.00 -3.99 -12.87
C ASP A 52 7.94 -3.06 -12.32
N TYR A 53 7.84 -1.88 -12.94
CA TYR A 53 6.90 -0.86 -12.52
C TYR A 53 5.71 -0.74 -13.47
N ILE A 54 4.56 -1.24 -13.02
CA ILE A 54 3.28 -1.14 -13.72
C ILE A 54 2.62 0.18 -13.37
N PHE A 55 2.07 0.87 -14.36
CA PHE A 55 1.27 2.07 -14.14
C PHE A 55 0.20 2.27 -15.22
N GLY A 56 -0.77 3.16 -14.96
CA GLY A 56 -1.94 3.26 -15.82
C GLY A 56 -2.56 4.64 -15.91
N GLN A 57 -3.19 4.88 -17.05
CA GLN A 57 -4.17 5.93 -17.28
C GLN A 57 -5.53 5.28 -17.48
N ARG A 58 -6.59 6.10 -17.51
CA ARG A 58 -7.93 5.63 -17.84
C ARG A 58 -7.96 4.78 -19.11
N GLY A 59 -8.23 3.49 -18.93
CA GLY A 59 -8.33 2.50 -19.99
C GLY A 59 -7.04 2.22 -20.77
N LYS A 60 -5.86 2.58 -20.25
CA LYS A 60 -4.56 2.26 -20.85
C LYS A 60 -3.52 1.93 -19.78
N LEU A 61 -2.99 0.72 -19.79
CA LEU A 61 -1.94 0.28 -18.88
C LEU A 61 -0.60 0.11 -19.60
N HIS A 62 0.46 0.38 -18.86
CA HIS A 62 1.85 0.27 -19.30
C HIS A 62 2.68 -0.29 -18.16
N TRP A 63 3.88 -0.74 -18.48
CA TRP A 63 4.90 -1.04 -17.49
C TRP A 63 6.26 -0.54 -17.98
N TYR A 64 7.12 -0.16 -17.05
CA TYR A 64 8.55 -0.02 -17.32
C TYR A 64 9.24 -1.31 -16.89
N GLU A 65 9.86 -2.00 -17.85
CA GLU A 65 10.84 -3.08 -17.62
C GLU A 65 12.04 -2.44 -16.93
N CYS A 66 12.29 -2.83 -15.68
CA CYS A 66 13.57 -2.55 -15.05
C CYS A 66 14.60 -3.49 -15.66
N ARG A 67 15.88 -3.14 -15.54
CA ARG A 67 16.96 -4.04 -15.92
C ARG A 67 18.04 -3.93 -14.89
N PHE A 68 18.76 -5.02 -14.68
CA PHE A 68 19.95 -5.05 -13.81
C PHE A 68 21.04 -4.01 -14.13
N ASP A 69 21.02 -3.38 -15.32
CA ASP A 69 21.92 -2.27 -15.66
C ASP A 69 21.36 -0.87 -15.30
N GLY A 70 20.21 -0.82 -14.63
CA GLY A 70 19.49 0.38 -14.20
C GLY A 70 18.70 1.07 -15.32
N THR A 71 18.55 0.42 -16.48
CA THR A 71 17.77 0.99 -17.59
C THR A 71 16.29 0.63 -17.50
N TRP A 72 15.42 1.59 -17.83
CA TRP A 72 13.97 1.43 -17.80
C TRP A 72 13.38 1.47 -19.22
N ILE A 73 12.63 0.45 -19.61
CA ILE A 73 12.04 0.35 -20.95
C ILE A 73 10.52 0.28 -20.89
N LEU A 74 9.88 1.23 -21.55
CA LEU A 74 8.41 1.33 -21.55
C LEU A 74 7.76 0.33 -22.51
N HIS A 75 6.82 -0.44 -21.99
CA HIS A 75 5.97 -1.38 -22.73
C HIS A 75 4.48 -1.13 -22.46
N PRO A 76 3.59 -1.35 -23.45
CA PRO A 76 2.16 -1.36 -23.20
C PRO A 76 1.72 -2.69 -22.57
N ILE A 77 0.81 -2.63 -21.59
CA ILE A 77 0.07 -3.80 -21.13
C ILE A 77 -1.19 -3.97 -21.99
N GLY A 78 -2.01 -2.93 -22.13
CA GLY A 78 -3.25 -3.05 -22.87
C GLY A 78 -4.18 -1.86 -22.73
N GLU A 79 -5.29 -1.90 -23.48
CA GLU A 79 -6.32 -0.87 -23.45
C GLU A 79 -7.75 -1.44 -23.43
N GLY A 80 -8.72 -0.63 -22.97
CA GLY A 80 -10.16 -0.94 -23.08
C GLY A 80 -10.93 -1.10 -21.75
N ALA A 81 -10.23 -1.19 -20.62
CA ALA A 81 -10.85 -1.06 -19.29
C ALA A 81 -11.47 0.34 -19.10
N THR A 82 -12.48 0.50 -18.26
CA THR A 82 -13.25 1.77 -18.21
C THR A 82 -12.97 2.67 -17.01
N THR A 83 -12.21 2.19 -16.02
CA THR A 83 -11.78 2.94 -14.83
C THR A 83 -10.47 3.72 -15.04
N ASP A 84 -10.24 4.72 -14.19
CA ASP A 84 -9.12 5.65 -14.19
C ASP A 84 -8.13 5.47 -13.04
N VAL A 85 -8.56 4.87 -11.93
CA VAL A 85 -7.75 4.62 -10.73
C VAL A 85 -7.97 3.20 -10.20
N GLY A 86 -7.08 2.76 -9.32
CA GLY A 86 -7.16 1.43 -8.71
C GLY A 86 -6.73 0.31 -9.65
N GLY A 87 -6.10 -0.69 -9.05
CA GLY A 87 -5.67 -1.87 -9.76
C GLY A 87 -4.64 -2.62 -8.94
N CYS A 88 -4.50 -3.90 -9.23
CA CYS A 88 -3.59 -4.76 -8.50
C CYS A 88 -3.11 -5.88 -9.42
N ALA A 89 -1.83 -6.20 -9.28
CA ALA A 89 -1.19 -7.25 -10.04
C ALA A 89 -1.33 -8.60 -9.32
N HIS A 90 -1.81 -9.61 -10.04
CA HIS A 90 -2.04 -10.96 -9.52
C HIS A 90 -2.09 -11.97 -10.67
N ASP A 91 -1.73 -13.23 -10.41
CA ASP A 91 -1.93 -14.33 -11.35
C ASP A 91 -3.38 -14.86 -11.22
N VAL A 92 -4.27 -14.36 -12.07
CA VAL A 92 -5.72 -14.59 -11.95
C VAL A 92 -6.10 -16.01 -12.39
N ASN A 93 -5.41 -16.54 -13.40
CA ASN A 93 -5.72 -17.83 -14.02
C ASN A 93 -4.81 -18.98 -13.50
N GLN A 94 -3.87 -18.68 -12.60
CA GLN A 94 -2.89 -19.60 -12.03
C GLN A 94 -1.97 -20.26 -13.08
N ASP A 95 -1.65 -19.54 -14.15
CA ASP A 95 -0.69 -19.99 -15.16
C ASP A 95 0.77 -19.60 -14.85
N GLY A 96 0.96 -18.89 -13.73
CA GLY A 96 2.22 -18.42 -13.20
C GLY A 96 2.63 -17.07 -13.75
N TRP A 97 1.88 -16.42 -14.65
CA TRP A 97 2.20 -15.08 -15.15
C TRP A 97 1.43 -13.99 -14.40
N THR A 98 2.09 -12.86 -14.22
CA THR A 98 1.46 -11.71 -13.58
C THR A 98 0.43 -11.08 -14.52
N ASP A 99 -0.83 -11.09 -14.09
CA ASP A 99 -1.93 -10.35 -14.72
C ASP A 99 -2.18 -9.02 -14.00
N PHE A 100 -3.10 -8.22 -14.53
CA PHE A 100 -3.49 -6.96 -13.88
C PHE A 100 -5.00 -6.77 -13.80
N ILE A 101 -5.54 -6.72 -12.58
CA ILE A 101 -6.95 -6.44 -12.30
C ILE A 101 -7.17 -4.95 -12.20
N ILE A 102 -8.26 -4.45 -12.79
CA ILE A 102 -8.57 -3.02 -12.87
C ILE A 102 -10.07 -2.79 -13.06
N GLY A 103 -10.72 -2.23 -12.04
CA GLY A 103 -12.13 -1.81 -12.12
C GLY A 103 -13.06 -2.91 -12.61
N ASP A 104 -13.54 -2.74 -13.85
CA ASP A 104 -14.53 -3.62 -14.50
C ASP A 104 -13.93 -4.87 -15.16
N SER A 105 -12.60 -5.02 -15.15
CA SER A 105 -11.89 -5.96 -16.02
C SER A 105 -10.56 -6.44 -15.42
N TRP A 106 -9.90 -7.37 -16.12
CA TRP A 106 -8.48 -7.68 -15.91
C TRP A 106 -7.78 -7.96 -17.25
N TYR A 107 -6.45 -7.76 -17.28
CA TYR A 107 -5.59 -7.99 -18.44
C TYR A 107 -4.74 -9.24 -18.22
N GLU A 108 -4.93 -10.26 -19.06
CA GLU A 108 -4.23 -11.56 -18.99
C GLU A 108 -2.89 -11.51 -19.73
N ASN A 109 -1.81 -11.82 -19.01
CA ASN A 109 -0.52 -12.09 -19.61
C ASN A 109 -0.50 -13.52 -20.17
N THR A 110 -0.64 -13.66 -21.48
CA THR A 110 -0.66 -15.00 -22.13
C THR A 110 0.70 -15.72 -22.20
N GLY A 111 1.63 -15.36 -21.31
CA GLY A 111 3.03 -15.77 -21.31
C GLY A 111 3.87 -15.07 -22.38
N SER A 112 3.51 -13.83 -22.70
CA SER A 112 4.21 -13.00 -23.70
C SER A 112 4.14 -11.54 -23.26
N PRO A 113 4.96 -11.14 -22.27
CA PRO A 113 4.85 -9.84 -21.58
C PRO A 113 5.07 -8.62 -22.49
N PHE A 114 5.71 -8.81 -23.64
CA PHE A 114 6.06 -7.76 -24.60
C PHE A 114 5.02 -7.54 -25.71
N ILE A 115 3.88 -8.24 -25.66
CA ILE A 115 2.72 -7.96 -26.53
C ILE A 115 1.52 -7.57 -25.68
N PRO A 116 0.54 -6.83 -26.22
CA PRO A 116 -0.63 -6.45 -25.45
C PRO A 116 -1.40 -7.65 -24.89
N PHE A 117 -1.79 -7.53 -23.62
CA PHE A 117 -2.48 -8.55 -22.83
C PHE A 117 -3.93 -8.70 -23.28
N LEU A 118 -4.51 -9.88 -23.03
CA LEU A 118 -5.90 -10.14 -23.36
C LEU A 118 -6.82 -9.51 -22.30
N LEU A 119 -7.67 -8.58 -22.71
CA LEU A 119 -8.65 -7.94 -21.82
C LEU A 119 -9.87 -8.86 -21.59
N HIS A 120 -10.12 -9.21 -20.33
CA HIS A 120 -11.32 -9.91 -19.88
C HIS A 120 -12.24 -8.96 -19.13
N LYS A 121 -13.37 -8.61 -19.75
CA LYS A 121 -14.42 -7.84 -19.08
C LYS A 121 -15.24 -8.73 -18.15
N LYS A 122 -15.51 -8.24 -16.95
CA LYS A 122 -16.30 -8.93 -15.92
C LYS A 122 -17.46 -8.06 -15.47
N ASN A 123 -18.38 -8.65 -14.69
CA ASN A 123 -19.49 -7.89 -14.10
C ASN A 123 -19.07 -7.15 -12.83
N MET A 124 -17.87 -6.54 -12.88
CA MET A 124 -17.30 -5.80 -11.77
C MET A 124 -17.75 -4.33 -11.82
N ILE A 125 -17.83 -3.71 -10.65
CA ILE A 125 -18.10 -2.28 -10.50
C ILE A 125 -16.95 -1.45 -11.08
N SER A 126 -17.26 -0.20 -11.45
CA SER A 126 -16.24 0.84 -11.52
C SER A 126 -15.73 1.09 -10.11
N SER A 127 -14.44 0.88 -9.86
CA SER A 127 -13.83 1.03 -8.54
C SER A 127 -12.73 2.08 -8.52
N HIS A 128 -12.52 2.65 -7.34
CA HIS A 128 -11.40 3.55 -7.04
C HIS A 128 -10.14 2.78 -6.65
N ASP A 129 -10.27 1.77 -5.78
CA ASP A 129 -9.18 0.90 -5.33
C ASP A 129 -9.57 -0.57 -5.52
N ASN A 130 -8.55 -1.41 -5.65
CA ASN A 130 -8.65 -2.87 -5.66
C ASN A 130 -7.55 -3.45 -4.77
N VAL A 131 -7.86 -4.53 -4.05
CA VAL A 131 -6.88 -5.39 -3.41
C VAL A 131 -7.21 -6.85 -3.70
N VAL A 132 -6.23 -7.73 -3.57
CA VAL A 132 -6.37 -9.17 -3.81
C VAL A 132 -6.00 -9.95 -2.56
N ALA A 133 -6.93 -10.78 -2.09
CA ALA A 133 -6.83 -11.55 -0.85
C ALA A 133 -7.78 -12.75 -0.89
N ASP A 134 -7.44 -13.86 -0.23
CA ASP A 134 -8.31 -15.04 -0.13
C ASP A 134 -9.35 -14.83 0.98
N ILE A 135 -10.53 -14.34 0.61
CA ILE A 135 -11.55 -13.86 1.57
C ILE A 135 -12.40 -15.01 2.13
N ASP A 136 -12.56 -16.10 1.38
CA ASP A 136 -13.37 -17.24 1.80
C ASP A 136 -12.57 -18.51 2.16
N GLY A 137 -11.23 -18.40 2.13
CA GLY A 137 -10.29 -19.41 2.60
C GLY A 137 -10.25 -20.64 1.69
N ASP A 138 -10.55 -20.49 0.41
CA ASP A 138 -10.55 -21.59 -0.55
C ASP A 138 -9.20 -21.81 -1.25
N GLY A 139 -8.22 -20.95 -0.97
CA GLY A 139 -6.88 -20.98 -1.52
C GLY A 139 -6.72 -20.23 -2.85
N ILE A 140 -7.80 -19.66 -3.40
CA ILE A 140 -7.77 -18.76 -4.55
C ILE A 140 -7.91 -17.33 -4.03
N LYS A 141 -7.00 -16.44 -4.43
CA LYS A 141 -7.17 -15.04 -4.02
C LYS A 141 -8.31 -14.40 -4.82
N ASP A 142 -9.14 -13.66 -4.11
CA ASP A 142 -10.28 -12.94 -4.61
C ASP A 142 -9.97 -11.46 -4.84
N VAL A 143 -10.94 -10.72 -5.40
CA VAL A 143 -10.82 -9.27 -5.56
C VAL A 143 -11.75 -8.55 -4.59
N VAL A 144 -11.22 -7.59 -3.84
CA VAL A 144 -12.02 -6.60 -3.10
C VAL A 144 -11.86 -5.25 -3.78
N SER A 145 -12.99 -4.61 -4.08
CA SER A 145 -13.06 -3.36 -4.81
C SER A 145 -13.94 -2.36 -4.08
N VAL A 146 -13.53 -1.09 -4.06
CA VAL A 146 -14.32 0.00 -3.48
C VAL A 146 -14.79 0.96 -4.55
N SER A 147 -16.08 1.25 -4.60
CA SER A 147 -16.67 2.27 -5.47
C SER A 147 -17.01 3.52 -4.66
N ASN A 148 -16.62 4.65 -5.22
CA ASN A 148 -16.95 5.99 -4.78
C ASN A 148 -18.09 6.62 -5.59
N ASP A 149 -18.77 5.86 -6.46
CA ASP A 149 -19.95 6.35 -7.18
C ASP A 149 -21.02 6.77 -6.17
N VAL A 150 -21.43 8.04 -6.23
CA VAL A 150 -22.45 8.61 -5.33
C VAL A 150 -23.80 7.89 -5.40
N ASN A 151 -24.11 7.24 -6.53
CA ASN A 151 -25.33 6.47 -6.71
C ASN A 151 -25.17 4.99 -6.31
N HIS A 152 -23.93 4.52 -6.20
CA HIS A 152 -23.61 3.14 -5.86
C HIS A 152 -22.31 3.02 -5.03
N PRO A 153 -22.25 3.62 -3.82
CA PRO A 153 -21.06 3.59 -2.99
C PRO A 153 -20.97 2.23 -2.28
N VAL A 154 -20.14 1.33 -2.81
CA VAL A 154 -20.09 -0.07 -2.37
C VAL A 154 -18.66 -0.53 -2.14
N LEU A 155 -18.46 -1.26 -1.05
CA LEU A 155 -17.32 -2.14 -0.85
C LEU A 155 -17.76 -3.54 -1.24
N ALA A 156 -17.15 -4.06 -2.31
CA ALA A 156 -17.57 -5.25 -3.03
C ALA A 156 -16.47 -6.31 -2.99
N TRP A 157 -16.84 -7.56 -2.78
CA TRP A 157 -15.98 -8.72 -2.89
C TRP A 157 -16.40 -9.57 -4.08
N TYR A 158 -15.44 -10.00 -4.89
CA TYR A 158 -15.62 -10.88 -6.04
C TYR A 158 -14.84 -12.16 -5.80
N LYS A 159 -15.56 -13.26 -5.59
CA LYS A 159 -14.95 -14.58 -5.60
C LYS A 159 -14.44 -14.90 -7.01
N ILE A 160 -13.15 -15.20 -7.18
CA ILE A 160 -12.63 -15.66 -8.47
C ILE A 160 -12.93 -17.16 -8.60
N PRO A 161 -13.82 -17.59 -9.52
CA PRO A 161 -14.10 -19.00 -9.71
C PRO A 161 -12.91 -19.70 -10.37
N LEU A 162 -12.72 -20.99 -10.08
CA LEU A 162 -11.73 -21.84 -10.74
C LEU A 162 -11.83 -21.78 -12.28
N ASP A 163 -13.05 -21.74 -12.81
CA ASP A 163 -13.29 -21.34 -14.20
C ASP A 163 -13.40 -19.82 -14.31
N TYR A 164 -12.25 -19.16 -14.32
CA TYR A 164 -12.08 -17.71 -14.37
C TYR A 164 -12.79 -17.03 -15.55
N ARG A 165 -13.28 -17.79 -16.55
CA ARG A 165 -14.04 -17.28 -17.70
C ARG A 165 -15.45 -16.86 -17.32
N GLN A 166 -15.99 -17.39 -16.22
CA GLN A 166 -17.32 -17.00 -15.73
C GLN A 166 -17.36 -15.51 -15.34
N ASN A 167 -18.58 -14.97 -15.26
CA ASN A 167 -18.76 -13.61 -14.74
C ASN A 167 -18.47 -13.60 -13.24
N TRP A 168 -17.97 -12.46 -12.77
CA TRP A 168 -17.74 -12.21 -11.35
C TRP A 168 -18.84 -11.28 -10.87
N ASP A 169 -19.77 -11.81 -10.08
CA ASP A 169 -20.81 -11.03 -9.42
C ASP A 169 -20.35 -10.71 -8.00
N TYR A 170 -20.55 -9.47 -7.54
CA TYR A 170 -20.07 -9.12 -6.22
C TYR A 170 -21.00 -9.55 -5.09
N HIS A 171 -20.37 -9.89 -3.98
CA HIS A 171 -20.94 -9.91 -2.64
C HIS A 171 -20.70 -8.55 -1.98
N ARG A 172 -21.74 -7.98 -1.38
CA ARG A 172 -21.61 -6.68 -0.71
C ARG A 172 -21.03 -6.89 0.69
N ILE A 173 -19.84 -6.35 0.93
CA ILE A 173 -19.25 -6.24 2.28
C ILE A 173 -19.87 -5.04 2.99
N GLY A 174 -19.82 -3.86 2.33
CA GLY A 174 -20.02 -2.60 3.03
C GLY A 174 -20.37 -1.42 2.13
N LYS A 175 -20.33 -0.23 2.73
CA LYS A 175 -20.45 1.03 1.99
C LYS A 175 -19.06 1.44 1.52
N GLY A 176 -18.95 1.85 0.26
CA GLY A 176 -17.70 2.36 -0.30
C GLY A 176 -17.47 3.84 0.01
N ILE A 177 -16.19 4.23 -0.05
CA ILE A 177 -15.71 5.63 0.06
C ILE A 177 -14.74 5.91 -1.11
N HIS A 178 -14.07 7.07 -1.12
CA HIS A 178 -13.10 7.45 -2.16
C HIS A 178 -11.74 6.75 -1.95
N GLY A 179 -11.72 5.41 -2.01
CA GLY A 179 -10.54 4.59 -1.70
C GLY A 179 -10.68 3.84 -0.37
N GLY A 180 -9.59 3.71 0.38
CA GLY A 180 -9.61 3.24 1.77
C GLY A 180 -9.17 1.80 2.00
N ILE A 181 -9.05 1.01 0.94
CA ILE A 181 -8.63 -0.41 1.02
C ILE A 181 -7.20 -0.63 0.51
N SER A 182 -6.72 0.22 -0.41
CA SER A 182 -5.34 0.13 -0.90
C SER A 182 -4.36 0.79 0.07
N PRO A 183 -3.09 0.34 0.12
CA PRO A 183 -2.52 -0.81 -0.60
C PRO A 183 -2.73 -2.18 0.08
N LYS A 184 -2.95 -2.23 1.40
CA LYS A 184 -3.00 -3.48 2.17
C LYS A 184 -4.04 -3.41 3.31
N GLY A 185 -5.23 -2.91 3.02
CA GLY A 185 -6.35 -2.77 3.96
C GLY A 185 -7.08 -4.08 4.26
N TYR A 186 -6.35 -5.15 4.55
CA TYR A 186 -6.89 -6.45 4.93
C TYR A 186 -5.88 -7.23 5.79
N ALA A 187 -6.40 -7.97 6.77
CA ALA A 187 -5.67 -8.90 7.64
C ALA A 187 -6.66 -9.66 8.51
N ASP A 188 -6.22 -10.70 9.21
CA ASP A 188 -6.96 -11.29 10.34
C ASP A 188 -6.82 -10.36 11.56
N LEU A 189 -7.84 -9.54 11.84
CA LEU A 189 -7.79 -8.48 12.85
C LEU A 189 -8.19 -8.98 14.25
N ASP A 190 -8.92 -10.09 14.35
CA ASP A 190 -9.37 -10.67 15.60
C ASP A 190 -8.77 -12.06 15.92
N GLN A 191 -7.82 -12.52 15.10
CA GLN A 191 -7.08 -13.78 15.22
C GLN A 191 -7.96 -15.04 15.15
N ASP A 192 -9.07 -14.98 14.41
CA ASP A 192 -9.94 -16.14 14.21
C ASP A 192 -9.52 -17.05 13.04
N GLY A 193 -8.52 -16.62 12.26
CA GLY A 193 -7.94 -17.34 11.12
C GLY A 193 -8.53 -16.95 9.77
N ASP A 194 -9.50 -16.03 9.73
CA ASP A 194 -10.13 -15.53 8.52
C ASP A 194 -9.72 -14.08 8.22
N LEU A 195 -9.75 -13.66 6.94
CA LEU A 195 -9.36 -12.30 6.57
C LEU A 195 -10.50 -11.30 6.75
N ASP A 196 -10.19 -10.20 7.44
CA ASP A 196 -11.01 -9.01 7.61
C ASP A 196 -10.60 -7.88 6.66
N ILE A 197 -11.48 -6.87 6.52
CA ILE A 197 -11.26 -5.75 5.61
C ILE A 197 -11.31 -4.41 6.34
N VAL A 198 -10.30 -3.58 6.10
CA VAL A 198 -10.29 -2.16 6.47
C VAL A 198 -10.66 -1.33 5.24
N CYS A 199 -11.65 -0.46 5.38
CA CYS A 199 -12.05 0.50 4.37
C CYS A 199 -12.18 1.87 5.01
N GLY A 200 -11.06 2.56 5.14
CA GLY A 200 -10.99 3.92 5.66
C GLY A 200 -11.59 4.08 7.06
N ASP A 201 -12.77 4.69 7.16
CA ASP A 201 -13.45 5.00 8.43
C ASP A 201 -14.07 3.79 9.13
N ARG A 202 -13.86 2.58 8.61
CA ARG A 202 -14.45 1.35 9.11
C ARG A 202 -13.55 0.16 8.90
N TYR A 203 -13.72 -0.84 9.74
CA TYR A 203 -13.27 -2.21 9.50
C TYR A 203 -14.45 -3.18 9.59
N TYR A 204 -14.32 -4.30 8.89
CA TYR A 204 -15.35 -5.30 8.68
C TYR A 204 -14.79 -6.67 9.07
N ILE A 205 -15.36 -7.27 10.12
CA ILE A 205 -14.99 -8.60 10.62
C ILE A 205 -15.75 -9.70 9.87
N ASN A 206 -15.05 -10.69 9.32
CA ASN A 206 -15.57 -11.81 8.54
C ASN A 206 -16.13 -12.92 9.42
N ILE A 207 -17.27 -12.68 10.06
CA ILE A 207 -17.82 -13.55 11.13
C ILE A 207 -18.24 -14.97 10.69
N ASP A 208 -18.13 -15.32 9.41
CA ASP A 208 -18.37 -16.68 8.93
C ASP A 208 -17.19 -17.33 8.21
N GLY A 209 -16.06 -16.63 8.12
CA GLY A 209 -14.85 -17.11 7.43
C GLY A 209 -15.04 -17.44 5.97
N LYS A 210 -16.12 -16.95 5.36
CA LYS A 210 -16.55 -17.29 4.00
C LYS A 210 -16.88 -16.04 3.19
N GLY A 211 -16.61 -14.85 3.75
CA GLY A 211 -16.86 -13.56 3.12
C GLY A 211 -18.34 -13.22 2.96
N SER A 212 -19.25 -14.03 3.52
CA SER A 212 -20.69 -13.91 3.25
C SER A 212 -21.43 -13.13 4.33
N LYS A 213 -20.82 -12.97 5.52
CA LYS A 213 -21.36 -12.20 6.63
C LYS A 213 -20.26 -11.35 7.28
N TRP A 214 -20.63 -10.10 7.57
CA TRP A 214 -19.70 -9.10 8.08
C TRP A 214 -20.29 -8.34 9.26
N THR A 215 -19.46 -8.03 10.25
CA THR A 215 -19.75 -7.03 11.28
C THR A 215 -18.90 -5.80 11.03
N ALA A 216 -19.53 -4.62 10.91
CA ALA A 216 -18.82 -3.37 10.67
C ALA A 216 -18.66 -2.57 11.96
N LYS A 217 -17.46 -1.99 12.16
CA LYS A 217 -17.16 -1.08 13.27
C LYS A 217 -16.51 0.19 12.74
N GLU A 218 -16.68 1.28 13.49
CA GLU A 218 -16.13 2.59 13.11
C GLU A 218 -14.67 2.71 13.51
N LEU A 219 -13.92 3.43 12.68
CA LEU A 219 -12.50 3.73 12.82
C LEU A 219 -12.30 5.22 12.52
N VAL A 220 -12.63 6.08 13.48
CA VAL A 220 -12.67 7.54 13.30
C VAL A 220 -11.60 8.21 14.16
N PRO A 221 -10.60 8.88 13.56
CA PRO A 221 -9.47 9.44 14.29
C PRO A 221 -9.90 10.56 15.24
N HIS A 222 -9.06 10.87 16.23
CA HIS A 222 -9.27 12.04 17.07
C HIS A 222 -9.38 13.31 16.21
N GLY A 223 -10.34 14.18 16.53
CA GLY A 223 -10.67 15.34 15.69
C GLY A 223 -11.55 15.04 14.48
N GLY A 224 -11.83 13.77 14.19
CA GLY A 224 -12.70 13.31 13.10
C GLY A 224 -11.97 13.16 11.77
N ASN A 225 -12.71 12.64 10.78
CA ASN A 225 -12.26 12.48 9.40
C ASN A 225 -12.11 13.83 8.68
N ARG A 226 -11.24 13.90 7.67
CA ARG A 226 -10.98 15.10 6.86
C ARG A 226 -11.42 14.98 5.38
N PRO A 227 -12.72 14.78 5.09
CA PRO A 227 -13.19 14.75 3.71
C PRO A 227 -13.05 16.12 3.03
N ASP A 228 -12.70 16.14 1.75
CA ASP A 228 -12.63 17.36 0.92
C ASP A 228 -13.54 17.19 -0.32
N LYS A 229 -13.21 17.87 -1.43
CA LYS A 229 -14.00 17.92 -2.67
C LYS A 229 -14.37 16.54 -3.26
N TYR A 230 -13.61 15.49 -2.95
CA TYR A 230 -13.81 14.14 -3.48
C TYR A 230 -14.49 13.19 -2.47
N GLY A 231 -14.79 13.67 -1.26
CA GLY A 231 -15.29 12.87 -0.15
C GLY A 231 -14.18 12.45 0.79
N LEU A 232 -14.44 11.40 1.57
CA LEU A 232 -13.43 10.78 2.43
C LEU A 232 -12.57 9.83 1.60
N ALA A 233 -11.27 10.10 1.55
CA ALA A 233 -10.27 9.25 0.93
C ALA A 233 -9.17 8.92 1.94
N LEU A 234 -8.77 7.65 1.97
CA LEU A 234 -7.78 7.10 2.89
C LEU A 234 -6.95 6.06 2.14
N LYS A 235 -5.69 5.88 2.53
CA LYS A 235 -4.89 4.68 2.26
C LYS A 235 -4.78 3.87 3.55
N SER A 236 -4.77 2.54 3.45
CA SER A 236 -4.73 1.64 4.61
C SER A 236 -3.70 0.52 4.43
N TRP A 237 -2.99 0.20 5.51
CA TRP A 237 -2.02 -0.88 5.57
C TRP A 237 -2.14 -1.63 6.90
N CYS A 238 -2.38 -2.94 6.84
CA CYS A 238 -2.46 -3.80 8.03
C CYS A 238 -1.12 -4.51 8.29
N ILE A 239 -0.61 -4.38 9.51
CA ILE A 239 0.68 -4.93 9.97
C ILE A 239 0.71 -4.96 11.50
N ASP A 240 1.44 -5.90 12.11
CA ASP A 240 1.80 -5.84 13.54
C ASP A 240 2.91 -4.79 13.69
N LEU A 241 2.53 -3.54 14.02
CA LEU A 241 3.44 -2.40 13.98
C LEU A 241 4.31 -2.33 15.23
N ASP A 242 3.75 -2.68 16.39
CA ASP A 242 4.45 -2.63 17.67
C ASP A 242 4.91 -4.00 18.21
N ARG A 243 4.85 -5.02 17.35
CA ARG A 243 5.36 -6.38 17.58
C ARG A 243 4.74 -7.07 18.79
N ASP A 244 3.49 -6.74 19.11
CA ASP A 244 2.74 -7.37 20.20
C ASP A 244 1.98 -8.63 19.76
N GLY A 245 2.04 -8.94 18.46
CA GLY A 245 1.41 -10.10 17.83
C GLY A 245 -0.01 -9.83 17.31
N TRP A 246 -0.59 -8.66 17.56
CA TRP A 246 -1.87 -8.25 17.00
C TRP A 246 -1.68 -7.37 15.78
N ILE A 247 -2.55 -7.54 14.79
CA ILE A 247 -2.49 -6.71 13.59
C ILE A 247 -3.10 -5.34 13.88
N ASP A 248 -2.28 -4.32 13.63
CA ASP A 248 -2.63 -2.90 13.66
C ASP A 248 -3.00 -2.38 12.27
N ILE A 249 -3.47 -1.12 12.23
CA ILE A 249 -3.86 -0.46 10.98
C ILE A 249 -3.15 0.89 10.86
N VAL A 250 -2.30 1.05 9.85
CA VAL A 250 -1.72 2.35 9.46
C VAL A 250 -2.61 2.99 8.40
N GLN A 251 -2.88 4.30 8.53
CA GLN A 251 -3.67 5.06 7.58
C GLN A 251 -3.03 6.40 7.21
N ALA A 252 -3.20 6.77 5.94
CA ALA A 252 -2.90 8.09 5.41
C ALA A 252 -4.19 8.74 4.91
N GLU A 253 -4.49 9.95 5.36
CA GLU A 253 -5.56 10.78 4.77
C GLU A 253 -5.15 11.21 3.36
N ALA A 254 -6.05 11.04 2.41
CA ALA A 254 -5.79 11.33 1.00
C ALA A 254 -6.84 12.30 0.46
N ASP A 255 -6.57 12.89 -0.71
CA ASP A 255 -7.44 13.83 -1.40
C ASP A 255 -7.95 14.96 -0.48
N THR A 256 -7.07 15.41 0.41
CA THR A 256 -7.32 16.52 1.32
C THR A 256 -6.11 17.42 1.40
N ARG A 257 -6.33 18.72 1.63
CA ARG A 257 -5.24 19.73 1.61
C ARG A 257 -4.32 19.67 2.82
N ASP A 258 -4.76 18.96 3.85
CA ASP A 258 -4.12 18.92 5.15
C ASP A 258 -4.32 17.53 5.76
N ALA A 259 -3.60 16.56 5.21
CA ALA A 259 -3.67 15.17 5.57
C ALA A 259 -2.82 14.84 6.81
N ARG A 260 -3.21 13.81 7.54
CA ARG A 260 -2.41 13.18 8.58
C ARG A 260 -2.01 11.76 8.20
N ILE A 261 -0.93 11.31 8.81
CA ILE A 261 -0.57 9.90 8.93
C ILE A 261 -0.79 9.49 10.38
N TYR A 262 -1.40 8.34 10.60
CA TYR A 262 -1.66 7.78 11.92
C TYR A 262 -1.76 6.27 11.85
N TRP A 263 -1.74 5.62 13.01
CA TRP A 263 -2.02 4.20 13.13
C TRP A 263 -2.98 3.92 14.28
N TRP A 264 -3.51 2.71 14.25
CA TRP A 264 -4.51 2.19 15.14
C TRP A 264 -3.96 0.94 15.81
N LYS A 265 -3.62 1.06 17.09
CA LYS A 265 -3.18 -0.08 17.89
C LYS A 265 -4.36 -0.98 18.20
N ASN A 266 -4.28 -2.26 17.87
CA ASN A 266 -5.31 -3.23 18.21
C ASN A 266 -5.30 -3.50 19.72
N ILE A 267 -6.47 -3.41 20.37
CA ILE A 267 -6.64 -3.68 21.80
C ILE A 267 -7.68 -4.81 21.95
N PRO A 268 -7.24 -6.07 21.84
CA PRO A 268 -8.13 -7.23 21.81
C PRO A 268 -8.99 -7.35 23.08
N GLU A 269 -8.50 -6.87 24.24
CA GLU A 269 -9.24 -6.94 25.51
C GLU A 269 -10.54 -6.14 25.50
N ILE A 270 -10.66 -5.15 24.62
CA ILE A 270 -11.85 -4.30 24.47
C ILE A 270 -12.43 -4.34 23.06
N ASP A 271 -11.91 -5.22 22.20
CA ASP A 271 -12.43 -5.45 20.85
C ASP A 271 -12.53 -4.15 20.01
N SER A 272 -11.46 -3.34 20.10
CA SER A 272 -11.36 -1.98 19.56
C SER A 272 -9.91 -1.58 19.28
N PHE A 273 -9.73 -0.46 18.60
CA PHE A 273 -8.42 0.14 18.34
C PHE A 273 -8.18 1.44 19.13
N THR A 274 -6.92 1.75 19.42
CA THR A 274 -6.46 3.03 19.99
C THR A 274 -5.69 3.84 18.95
N PHE A 275 -6.03 5.13 18.82
CA PHE A 275 -5.42 6.03 17.84
C PHE A 275 -4.04 6.55 18.27
N HIS A 276 -3.08 6.56 17.36
CA HIS A 276 -1.76 7.15 17.51
C HIS A 276 -1.40 7.99 16.28
N LEU A 277 -1.11 9.29 16.50
CA LEU A 277 -0.70 10.20 15.43
C LEU A 277 0.78 9.98 15.11
N VAL A 278 1.11 9.85 13.81
CA VAL A 278 2.48 9.69 13.30
C VAL A 278 3.02 11.02 12.79
N SER A 279 2.22 11.75 12.00
CA SER A 279 2.60 13.05 11.45
C SER A 279 2.34 14.20 12.44
N ALA A 280 2.56 15.44 12.01
CA ALA A 280 1.93 16.58 12.68
C ALA A 280 0.40 16.57 12.44
N GLU A 281 -0.37 17.22 13.33
CA GLU A 281 -1.83 17.35 13.17
C GLU A 281 -2.18 18.17 11.92
N HIS A 282 -1.33 19.12 11.53
CA HIS A 282 -1.48 19.91 10.30
C HIS A 282 -0.17 19.82 9.52
N THR A 283 -0.24 19.34 8.28
CA THR A 283 0.93 19.08 7.44
C THR A 283 0.94 19.91 6.17
N ASP A 284 -0.20 20.47 5.78
CA ASP A 284 -0.39 21.11 4.47
C ASP A 284 -0.07 20.16 3.28
N GLN A 285 -0.08 18.84 3.49
CA GLN A 285 0.17 17.83 2.45
C GLN A 285 -1.09 17.03 2.15
N ASP A 286 -1.11 16.39 0.99
CA ASP A 286 -2.14 15.46 0.52
C ASP A 286 -1.52 14.06 0.41
N PHE A 287 -1.71 13.19 1.40
CA PHE A 287 -1.00 11.91 1.47
C PHE A 287 -1.72 10.80 0.67
N HIS A 288 -1.84 11.01 -0.64
CA HIS A 288 -2.48 10.06 -1.57
C HIS A 288 -1.60 8.82 -1.88
N SER A 289 -0.71 8.45 -0.97
CA SER A 289 0.17 7.28 -1.12
C SER A 289 0.54 6.75 0.25
N LEU A 290 0.82 5.45 0.35
CA LEU A 290 1.24 4.83 1.62
C LEU A 290 2.11 3.62 1.31
N ALA A 291 3.28 3.56 1.94
CA ALA A 291 4.09 2.35 2.03
C ALA A 291 4.53 2.15 3.49
N VAL A 292 4.60 0.89 3.92
CA VAL A 292 5.09 0.52 5.24
C VAL A 292 6.13 -0.58 5.06
N ALA A 293 7.35 -0.33 5.50
CA ALA A 293 8.50 -1.20 5.34
C ALA A 293 9.60 -0.77 6.30
N ASP A 294 10.58 -1.64 6.55
CA ASP A 294 11.83 -1.27 7.22
C ASP A 294 12.71 -0.53 6.19
N PHE A 295 12.69 0.80 6.20
CA PHE A 295 13.39 1.60 5.18
C PHE A 295 14.86 1.83 5.54
N ASP A 296 15.25 1.56 6.78
CA ASP A 296 16.58 1.88 7.27
C ASP A 296 17.39 0.65 7.74
N GLY A 297 16.73 -0.51 7.86
CA GLY A 297 17.34 -1.82 8.13
C GLY A 297 17.44 -2.14 9.63
N ASP A 298 16.85 -1.35 10.51
CA ASP A 298 16.93 -1.58 11.96
C ASP A 298 16.00 -2.70 12.48
N GLY A 299 15.19 -3.24 11.58
CA GLY A 299 14.27 -4.35 11.77
C GLY A 299 12.84 -3.91 12.03
N ASP A 300 12.57 -2.64 12.34
CA ASP A 300 11.24 -2.11 12.62
C ASP A 300 10.57 -1.49 11.39
N ALA A 301 9.26 -1.26 11.47
CA ALA A 301 8.49 -0.83 10.32
C ALA A 301 8.31 0.70 10.33
N ASP A 302 8.86 1.33 9.31
CA ASP A 302 8.69 2.74 9.02
C ASP A 302 7.47 3.00 8.12
N ILE A 303 7.07 4.27 8.04
CA ILE A 303 5.94 4.69 7.20
C ILE A 303 6.41 5.71 6.19
N ALA A 304 6.08 5.53 4.92
CA ALA A 304 6.34 6.51 3.88
C ALA A 304 5.04 7.05 3.28
N SER A 305 5.01 8.34 2.94
CA SER A 305 3.95 8.95 2.14
C SER A 305 4.42 10.20 1.39
N GLY A 306 3.82 10.42 0.22
CA GLY A 306 4.10 11.55 -0.67
C GLY A 306 2.98 12.57 -0.79
N GLY A 307 3.37 13.84 -0.90
CA GLY A 307 2.49 14.99 -1.14
C GLY A 307 1.91 15.01 -2.55
N GLY A 308 0.61 14.78 -2.61
CA GLY A 308 -0.22 14.74 -3.80
C GLY A 308 -0.74 16.09 -4.28
N PRO A 309 -1.63 16.08 -5.28
CA PRO A 309 -2.01 17.27 -6.04
C PRO A 309 -2.76 18.33 -5.22
N LEU A 310 -3.30 18.00 -4.04
CA LEU A 310 -4.00 18.96 -3.19
C LEU A 310 -3.11 19.60 -2.11
N SER A 311 -1.86 19.15 -1.99
CA SER A 311 -0.89 19.70 -1.05
C SER A 311 -0.75 21.22 -1.22
N GLN A 312 -0.63 21.94 -0.11
CA GLN A 312 -0.35 23.38 -0.09
C GLN A 312 1.16 23.60 0.08
N GLY A 313 1.73 24.50 -0.71
CA GLY A 313 3.17 24.76 -0.68
C GLY A 313 3.98 23.71 -1.44
N ILE A 314 5.11 23.29 -0.87
CA ILE A 314 6.04 22.34 -1.51
C ILE A 314 5.59 20.92 -1.17
N GLN A 315 5.33 20.10 -2.21
CA GLN A 315 5.10 18.66 -2.06
C GLN A 315 6.34 17.96 -1.54
N ARG A 316 6.16 17.03 -0.61
CA ARG A 316 7.25 16.25 0.01
C ARG A 316 6.91 14.78 0.03
N LEU A 317 7.88 13.94 -0.30
CA LEU A 317 7.90 12.54 0.13
C LEU A 317 8.62 12.50 1.47
N VAL A 318 7.92 11.99 2.47
CA VAL A 318 8.43 11.87 3.83
C VAL A 318 8.40 10.40 4.24
N ILE A 319 9.50 9.94 4.83
CA ILE A 319 9.55 8.71 5.60
C ILE A 319 9.53 9.11 7.08
N TRP A 320 8.63 8.53 7.86
CA TRP A 320 8.61 8.63 9.29
C TRP A 320 9.29 7.38 9.85
N GLU A 321 10.52 7.58 10.32
CA GLU A 321 11.31 6.57 11.03
C GLU A 321 10.62 6.24 12.35
N ASN A 322 10.34 4.97 12.62
CA ASN A 322 9.95 4.55 13.95
C ASN A 322 11.18 4.50 14.84
N THR A 323 11.19 5.30 15.90
CA THR A 323 12.34 5.42 16.81
C THR A 323 12.08 4.73 18.16
N SER A 324 11.03 3.89 18.20
CA SER A 324 10.55 3.24 19.41
C SER A 324 10.00 1.85 19.12
N GLU A 325 10.35 0.87 19.96
CA GLU A 325 9.81 -0.49 19.86
C GLU A 325 8.27 -0.55 19.94
N ASP A 326 7.62 0.46 20.53
CA ASP A 326 6.17 0.51 20.72
C ASP A 326 5.41 1.36 19.69
N GLY A 327 6.07 1.80 18.61
CA GLY A 327 5.45 2.55 17.50
C GLY A 327 4.94 3.95 17.87
N LYS A 328 5.38 4.53 19.00
CA LYS A 328 4.86 5.82 19.51
C LYS A 328 5.76 7.02 19.23
N SER A 329 7.00 6.83 18.79
CA SER A 329 7.96 7.92 18.54
C SER A 329 8.41 7.89 17.09
N TRP A 330 8.20 9.00 16.38
CA TRP A 330 8.43 9.09 14.95
C TRP A 330 9.36 10.25 14.59
N GLN A 331 10.35 10.00 13.75
CA GLN A 331 11.26 11.02 13.24
C GLN A 331 11.06 11.19 11.72
N PRO A 332 10.59 12.36 11.24
CA PRO A 332 10.36 12.56 9.81
C PRO A 332 11.64 12.90 9.05
N HIS A 333 11.80 12.27 7.88
CA HIS A 333 12.86 12.48 6.90
C HIS A 333 12.27 12.81 5.53
N ILE A 334 12.61 13.99 5.00
CA ILE A 334 12.18 14.38 3.65
C ILE A 334 13.18 13.80 2.64
N VAL A 335 12.73 12.83 1.86
CA VAL A 335 13.58 12.12 0.88
C VAL A 335 13.40 12.61 -0.55
N LEU A 336 12.29 13.31 -0.83
CA LEU A 336 12.03 14.00 -2.09
C LEU A 336 11.19 15.26 -1.84
N GLN A 337 11.44 16.35 -2.59
CA GLN A 337 10.66 17.57 -2.47
C GLN A 337 10.49 18.29 -3.82
N GLY A 338 9.37 18.99 -3.99
CA GLY A 338 9.06 19.76 -5.20
C GLY A 338 8.50 18.92 -6.36
N TYR A 339 8.14 17.66 -6.09
CA TYR A 339 7.53 16.74 -7.06
C TYR A 339 6.18 16.27 -6.51
N GLU A 340 5.15 16.31 -7.36
CA GLU A 340 3.81 15.79 -7.04
C GLU A 340 3.84 14.26 -7.01
N ILE A 341 3.29 13.67 -5.94
CA ILE A 341 3.25 12.22 -5.72
C ILE A 341 1.78 11.81 -5.52
N HIS A 342 1.18 11.15 -6.50
CA HIS A 342 -0.22 10.70 -6.40
C HIS A 342 -0.33 9.22 -6.07
N GLU A 343 0.66 8.41 -6.40
CA GLU A 343 0.81 7.06 -5.87
C GLU A 343 2.30 6.76 -5.83
N MET A 344 2.70 5.92 -4.88
CA MET A 344 4.01 5.34 -4.84
C MET A 344 3.91 3.88 -4.44
N VAL A 345 4.93 3.13 -4.83
CA VAL A 345 5.10 1.72 -4.51
C VAL A 345 6.54 1.53 -4.05
N ALA A 346 6.75 0.64 -3.10
CA ALA A 346 8.04 0.40 -2.48
C ALA A 346 8.40 -1.09 -2.53
N GLY A 347 9.69 -1.38 -2.63
CA GLY A 347 10.27 -2.72 -2.69
C GLY A 347 11.75 -2.64 -3.05
N ASP A 348 12.48 -3.74 -2.89
CA ASP A 348 13.87 -3.88 -3.29
C ASP A 348 13.95 -4.00 -4.82
N ILE A 349 14.20 -2.88 -5.53
CA ILE A 349 14.06 -2.81 -7.00
C ILE A 349 15.38 -3.15 -7.68
N ASP A 350 16.52 -2.78 -7.10
CA ASP A 350 17.84 -3.08 -7.63
C ASP A 350 18.49 -4.35 -7.02
N ALA A 351 17.77 -5.04 -6.14
CA ALA A 351 18.14 -6.31 -5.52
C ALA A 351 19.37 -6.22 -4.59
N ASP A 352 19.58 -5.06 -3.96
CA ASP A 352 20.66 -4.84 -3.00
C ASP A 352 20.29 -5.12 -1.54
N GLY A 353 18.98 -5.31 -1.28
CA GLY A 353 18.42 -5.71 0.00
C GLY A 353 17.78 -4.58 0.80
N ASP A 354 17.86 -3.34 0.34
CA ASP A 354 17.13 -2.22 0.93
C ASP A 354 15.79 -1.94 0.20
N ILE A 355 14.95 -1.08 0.78
CA ILE A 355 13.62 -0.78 0.24
C ILE A 355 13.66 0.55 -0.53
N ASP A 356 13.48 0.44 -1.83
CA ASP A 356 13.36 1.56 -2.75
C ASP A 356 11.93 2.10 -2.88
N ILE A 357 11.80 3.25 -3.56
CA ILE A 357 10.49 3.86 -3.87
C ILE A 357 10.40 4.27 -5.34
N VAL A 358 9.30 3.89 -5.99
CA VAL A 358 8.90 4.45 -7.29
C VAL A 358 7.63 5.27 -7.14
N SER A 359 7.60 6.44 -7.80
CA SER A 359 6.47 7.37 -7.70
C SER A 359 6.14 8.06 -9.03
N LYS A 360 4.91 8.57 -9.10
CA LYS A 360 4.40 9.35 -10.22
C LYS A 360 3.43 10.47 -9.79
N PRO A 361 3.30 11.54 -10.59
CA PRO A 361 2.28 12.57 -10.39
C PRO A 361 0.91 12.14 -10.94
N TRP A 362 -0.14 12.84 -10.54
CA TRP A 362 -1.46 12.78 -11.17
C TRP A 362 -1.44 13.54 -12.50
N THR A 363 -1.04 14.82 -12.52
CA THR A 363 -1.19 15.67 -13.72
C THR A 363 0.06 15.78 -14.59
N GLY A 364 1.22 15.37 -14.07
CA GLY A 364 2.50 15.33 -14.80
C GLY A 364 2.75 14.01 -15.53
N ASN A 365 3.95 13.88 -16.09
CA ASN A 365 4.38 12.69 -16.83
C ASN A 365 5.71 12.10 -16.31
N LEU A 366 6.38 12.73 -15.34
CA LEU A 366 7.67 12.30 -14.84
C LEU A 366 7.50 11.14 -13.84
N HIS A 367 8.14 10.01 -14.10
CA HIS A 367 8.23 8.87 -13.19
C HIS A 367 9.60 8.89 -12.50
N ILE A 368 9.62 8.73 -11.19
CA ILE A 368 10.82 8.85 -10.36
C ILE A 368 11.06 7.54 -9.63
N TYR A 369 12.32 7.10 -9.67
CA TYR A 369 12.87 6.04 -8.84
C TYR A 369 13.78 6.67 -7.79
N LEU A 370 13.57 6.33 -6.52
CA LEU A 370 14.42 6.71 -5.40
C LEU A 370 15.13 5.43 -4.94
N GLU A 371 16.39 5.31 -5.35
CA GLU A 371 17.32 4.27 -4.89
C GLU A 371 17.66 4.60 -3.43
N ASN A 372 17.28 3.74 -2.51
CA ASN A 372 17.71 3.85 -1.14
C ASN A 372 19.21 3.49 -1.08
N MET A 373 19.93 4.25 -0.28
CA MET A 373 21.38 4.14 -0.10
C MET A 373 21.70 4.27 1.39
N SER A 374 20.69 4.05 2.23
CA SER A 374 20.80 4.13 3.67
C SER A 374 21.54 2.88 4.13
N THR A 375 22.61 3.07 4.90
CA THR A 375 23.39 1.95 5.43
C THR A 375 23.17 1.85 6.93
N GLU A 376 23.05 0.62 7.42
CA GLU A 376 23.13 0.27 8.85
C GLU A 376 24.36 0.86 9.58
#